data_AF-A0A969FMU8-F1
#
_entry.id   AF-A0A969FMU8-F1
#
_cell.length_a   1.000
_cell.length_b   1.000
_cell.length_c   1.000
_cell.angle_alpha   90.00
_cell.angle_beta   90.00
_cell.angle_gamma   90.00
#
_symmetry.space_group_name_H-M   'P 1'
#
loop_
_entity.id
_entity.type
_entity.pdbx_description
1 polymer ?
#
loop_
_entity_poly.entity_id
_entity_poly.type
_entity_poly.pdbx_seq_one_letter_code
_entity_poly.pdbx_strand_id
1 'polypeptide(L)'
;MTSSEARLFSGFSVCLVLIALLAFAILQWLQIPSGSFLDWIIGLASFWWLLAIVTIPWNIHFAAKHALDNATISQAKNIAVDPQSVAYVRQVVGRSRIVAIGLHLVSAIGLYALAAAGISSIGYVSSIATLLFTGLRPAIVFYQYLVNRLSAIDHSFKFPREDVRTVSERLATVMSQLDLTIERVQNLEQELSLDRVNSFASRQAGQIQVLTDELQALSVEQRQQTIAAQADRERLRAEARQAIAQITADGQFLEHVREIIRFVKTS
;
A
#
# COMPACT_ATOMS: atom_id res chain seq x y z
N MET A 1 10.07 -11.80 -22.73
CA MET A 1 11.48 -11.38 -22.80
C MET A 1 11.59 -10.08 -22.04
N THR A 2 12.38 -10.07 -20.98
CA THR A 2 12.74 -8.84 -20.27
C THR A 2 13.78 -8.04 -21.08
N SER A 3 13.93 -6.74 -20.85
CA SER A 3 14.89 -5.90 -21.59
C SER A 3 16.35 -6.32 -21.38
N SER A 4 16.65 -7.08 -20.31
CA SER A 4 17.96 -7.69 -20.07
C SER A 4 18.19 -8.92 -20.95
N GLU A 5 17.21 -9.81 -21.08
CA GLU A 5 17.28 -11.00 -21.94
C GLU A 5 17.47 -10.63 -23.42
N ALA A 6 16.81 -9.57 -23.88
CA ALA A 6 16.97 -9.07 -25.25
C ALA A 6 18.40 -8.58 -25.52
N ARG A 7 19.00 -7.85 -24.56
CA ARG A 7 20.38 -7.35 -24.66
C ARG A 7 21.42 -8.47 -24.61
N LEU A 8 21.19 -9.48 -23.77
CA LEU A 8 22.05 -10.67 -23.71
C LEU A 8 21.97 -11.48 -25.01
N PHE A 9 20.77 -11.67 -25.55
CA PHE A 9 20.57 -12.37 -26.81
C PHE A 9 21.22 -11.64 -27.98
N SER A 10 21.07 -10.31 -28.08
CA SER A 10 21.73 -9.52 -29.12
C SER A 10 23.25 -9.56 -28.99
N GLY A 11 23.79 -9.45 -27.77
CA GLY A 11 25.23 -9.54 -27.52
C GLY A 11 25.82 -10.90 -27.89
N PHE A 12 25.15 -11.98 -27.47
CA PHE A 12 25.51 -13.35 -27.86
C PHE A 12 25.47 -13.51 -29.38
N SER A 13 24.45 -12.97 -30.04
CA SER A 13 24.29 -13.08 -31.50
C SER A 13 25.42 -12.41 -32.26
N VAL A 14 25.77 -11.18 -31.88
CA VAL A 14 26.87 -10.44 -32.49
C VAL A 14 28.20 -11.17 -32.25
N CYS A 15 28.44 -11.63 -31.02
CA CYS A 15 29.65 -12.39 -30.68
C CYS A 15 29.78 -13.67 -31.52
N LEU A 16 28.70 -14.43 -31.67
CA LEU A 16 28.67 -15.64 -32.49
C LEU A 16 29.02 -15.34 -33.96
N VAL A 17 28.46 -14.27 -34.54
CA VAL A 17 28.76 -13.85 -35.91
C VAL A 17 30.24 -13.47 -36.05
N LEU A 18 30.77 -12.68 -35.11
CA LEU A 18 32.18 -12.28 -35.13
C LEU A 18 33.12 -13.48 -35.01
N ILE A 19 32.82 -14.43 -34.12
CA ILE A 19 33.60 -15.67 -33.97
C ILE A 19 33.53 -16.50 -35.25
N ALA A 20 32.34 -16.64 -35.87
CA ALA A 20 32.19 -17.38 -37.12
C ALA A 20 32.99 -16.75 -38.26
N LEU A 21 32.96 -15.41 -38.40
CA LEU A 21 33.75 -14.68 -39.39
C LEU A 21 35.26 -14.81 -39.13
N LEU A 22 35.68 -14.72 -37.87
CA LEU A 22 37.09 -14.89 -37.48
C LEU A 22 37.58 -16.32 -37.78
N ALA A 23 36.78 -17.33 -37.43
CA ALA A 23 37.08 -18.72 -37.73
C ALA A 23 37.19 -18.97 -39.23
N PHE A 24 36.27 -18.41 -40.03
CA PHE A 24 36.34 -18.46 -41.49
C PHE A 24 37.64 -17.81 -42.01
N ALA A 25 37.97 -16.61 -41.52
CA ALA A 25 39.19 -15.90 -41.94
C ALA A 25 40.47 -16.70 -41.62
N ILE A 26 40.55 -17.32 -40.44
CA ILE A 26 41.69 -18.16 -40.04
C ILE A 26 41.77 -19.42 -40.89
N LEU A 27 40.65 -20.10 -41.15
CA LEU A 27 40.63 -21.31 -41.98
C LEU A 27 41.04 -21.01 -43.44
N GLN A 28 40.59 -19.88 -43.98
CA GLN A 28 41.01 -19.39 -45.29
C GLN A 28 42.49 -19.01 -45.31
N TRP A 29 42.99 -18.35 -44.26
CA TRP A 29 44.41 -18.04 -44.11
C TRP A 29 45.28 -19.31 -44.12
N LEU A 30 44.82 -20.35 -43.42
CA LEU A 30 45.50 -21.65 -43.34
C LEU A 30 45.27 -22.54 -44.58
N GLN A 31 44.52 -22.07 -45.59
CA GLN A 31 44.17 -22.82 -46.81
C GLN A 31 43.46 -24.16 -46.52
N ILE A 32 42.74 -24.25 -45.40
CA ILE A 32 41.98 -25.44 -45.03
C ILE A 32 40.64 -25.43 -45.78
N PRO A 33 40.29 -26.49 -46.53
CA PRO A 33 39.00 -26.60 -47.19
C PRO A 33 37.86 -26.51 -46.16
N SER A 34 37.16 -25.37 -46.12
CA SER A 34 36.16 -25.04 -45.10
C SER A 34 34.80 -24.67 -45.69
N GLY A 35 34.57 -25.05 -46.96
CA GLY A 35 33.38 -24.69 -47.72
C GLY A 35 33.46 -23.29 -48.32
N SER A 36 32.40 -22.90 -49.05
CA SER A 36 32.26 -21.57 -49.61
C SER A 36 31.81 -20.56 -48.56
N PHE A 37 32.01 -19.26 -48.81
CA PHE A 37 31.43 -18.22 -47.96
C PHE A 37 29.89 -18.34 -47.85
N LEU A 38 29.24 -18.79 -48.92
CA LEU A 38 27.80 -19.01 -48.97
C LEU A 38 27.35 -20.14 -48.02
N ASP A 39 28.16 -21.19 -47.87
CA ASP A 39 27.92 -22.26 -46.89
C ASP A 39 27.91 -21.75 -45.45
N TRP A 40 28.78 -20.80 -45.11
CA TRP A 40 28.83 -20.17 -43.79
C TRP A 40 27.60 -19.31 -43.51
N ILE A 41 27.15 -18.54 -44.51
CA ILE A 41 25.90 -17.77 -44.40
C ILE A 41 24.72 -18.69 -44.20
N ILE A 42 24.59 -19.76 -45.02
CA ILE A 42 23.50 -20.73 -44.90
C ILE A 42 23.55 -21.44 -43.54
N GLY A 43 24.74 -21.83 -43.08
CA GLY A 43 24.92 -22.45 -41.77
C GLY A 43 24.47 -21.54 -40.63
N LEU A 44 24.87 -20.27 -40.64
CA LEU A 44 24.50 -19.30 -39.62
C LEU A 44 22.99 -18.98 -39.65
N ALA A 45 22.41 -18.80 -40.84
CA ALA A 45 20.98 -18.58 -41.01
C ALA A 45 20.17 -19.80 -40.54
N SER A 46 20.60 -21.01 -40.91
CA SER A 46 19.97 -22.26 -40.50
C SER A 46 20.07 -22.48 -39.00
N PHE A 47 21.20 -22.09 -38.37
CA PHE A 47 21.37 -22.15 -36.93
C PHE A 47 20.37 -21.25 -36.19
N TRP A 48 20.23 -19.98 -36.61
CA TRP A 48 19.28 -19.07 -35.99
C TRP A 48 17.83 -19.49 -36.21
N TRP A 49 17.52 -19.92 -37.43
CA TRP A 49 16.21 -20.48 -37.74
C TRP A 49 15.92 -21.69 -36.85
N LEU A 50 16.85 -22.64 -36.75
CA LEU A 50 16.71 -23.81 -35.91
C LEU A 50 16.48 -23.42 -34.44
N LEU A 51 17.22 -22.46 -33.92
CA LEU A 51 17.02 -21.96 -32.55
C LEU A 51 15.61 -21.41 -32.35
N ALA A 52 15.09 -20.65 -33.31
CA ALA A 52 13.75 -20.07 -33.25
C ALA A 52 12.66 -21.14 -33.28
N ILE A 53 12.72 -22.08 -34.24
CA ILE A 53 11.71 -23.13 -34.40
C ILE A 53 11.73 -24.13 -33.24
N VAL A 54 12.89 -24.35 -32.64
CA VAL A 54 13.06 -25.25 -31.48
C VAL A 54 12.63 -24.56 -30.18
N THR A 55 12.79 -23.25 -30.04
CA THR A 55 12.52 -22.57 -28.77
C THR A 55 11.10 -22.04 -28.66
N ILE A 56 10.65 -21.29 -29.66
CA ILE A 56 9.42 -20.49 -29.56
C ILE A 56 8.16 -21.37 -29.47
N PRO A 57 7.92 -22.32 -30.40
CA PRO A 57 6.68 -23.10 -30.40
C PRO A 57 6.50 -23.96 -29.14
N TRP A 58 7.59 -24.59 -28.67
CA TRP A 58 7.56 -25.44 -27.48
C TRP A 58 7.37 -24.62 -26.20
N ASN A 59 8.01 -23.45 -26.08
CA ASN A 59 7.77 -22.55 -24.95
C ASN A 59 6.31 -22.11 -24.88
N ILE A 60 5.72 -21.73 -26.02
CA ILE A 60 4.30 -21.34 -26.10
C ILE A 60 3.40 -22.52 -25.69
N HIS A 61 3.69 -23.73 -26.18
CA HIS A 61 2.92 -24.93 -25.86
C HIS A 61 2.87 -25.20 -24.36
N PHE A 62 4.03 -25.26 -23.71
CA PHE A 62 4.12 -25.57 -22.28
C PHE A 62 3.64 -24.42 -21.40
N ALA A 63 3.83 -23.16 -21.80
CA ALA A 63 3.26 -22.01 -21.11
C ALA A 63 1.73 -22.04 -21.15
N ALA A 64 1.14 -22.32 -22.31
CA ALA A 64 -0.31 -22.47 -22.45
C ALA A 64 -0.84 -23.66 -21.64
N LYS A 65 -0.10 -24.78 -21.62
CA LYS A 65 -0.47 -25.96 -20.83
C LYS A 65 -0.46 -25.66 -19.33
N HIS A 66 0.55 -24.94 -18.84
CA HIS A 66 0.64 -24.49 -17.46
C HIS A 66 -0.52 -23.54 -17.09
N ALA A 67 -0.85 -22.59 -17.96
CA ALA A 67 -1.99 -21.68 -17.74
C ALA A 67 -3.34 -22.43 -17.67
N LEU A 68 -3.56 -23.41 -18.55
CA LEU A 68 -4.78 -24.22 -18.56
C LEU A 68 -4.94 -25.04 -17.28
N ASP A 69 -3.85 -25.61 -16.79
CA ASP A 69 -3.88 -26.40 -15.58
C ASP A 69 -4.12 -25.53 -14.33
N ASN A 70 -3.56 -24.32 -14.28
CA ASN A 70 -3.86 -23.34 -13.23
C ASN A 70 -5.32 -22.88 -13.26
N ALA A 71 -5.89 -22.69 -14.44
CA ALA A 71 -7.31 -22.37 -14.60
C ALA A 71 -8.19 -23.52 -14.06
N THR A 72 -7.83 -24.77 -14.37
CA THR A 72 -8.54 -25.97 -13.87
C THR A 72 -8.51 -26.05 -12.34
N ILE A 73 -7.35 -25.82 -11.73
CA ILE A 73 -7.22 -25.78 -10.25
C ILE A 73 -8.06 -24.65 -9.65
N SER A 74 -8.10 -23.49 -10.30
CA SER A 74 -8.86 -22.34 -9.83
C SER A 74 -10.37 -22.59 -9.91
N GLN A 75 -10.85 -23.19 -11.00
CA GLN A 75 -12.24 -23.63 -11.17
C GLN A 75 -12.65 -24.67 -10.13
N ALA A 76 -11.82 -25.69 -9.88
CA ALA A 76 -12.08 -26.70 -8.85
C ALA A 76 -12.19 -26.12 -7.43
N LYS A 77 -11.65 -24.92 -7.21
CA LYS A 77 -11.68 -24.20 -5.93
C LYS A 77 -12.66 -23.02 -5.93
N ASN A 78 -13.61 -22.97 -6.86
CA ASN A 78 -14.63 -21.92 -7.00
C ASN A 78 -14.08 -20.49 -7.14
N ILE A 79 -12.84 -20.34 -7.64
CA ILE A 79 -12.28 -19.03 -7.98
C ILE A 79 -12.81 -18.65 -9.38
N ALA A 80 -13.32 -17.43 -9.52
CA ALA A 80 -13.81 -16.94 -10.81
C ALA A 80 -12.67 -16.92 -11.85
N VAL A 81 -12.90 -17.59 -12.99
CA VAL A 81 -12.00 -17.60 -14.14
C VAL A 81 -12.83 -17.26 -15.37
N ASP A 82 -12.32 -16.34 -16.20
CA ASP A 82 -12.98 -15.99 -17.46
C ASP A 82 -13.03 -17.19 -18.42
N PRO A 83 -14.24 -17.68 -18.80
CA PRO A 83 -14.37 -18.83 -19.68
C PRO A 83 -13.81 -18.58 -21.10
N GLN A 84 -13.82 -17.33 -21.58
CA GLN A 84 -13.28 -17.01 -22.91
C GLN A 84 -11.76 -17.19 -22.94
N SER A 85 -11.06 -16.70 -21.91
CA SER A 85 -9.62 -16.90 -21.73
C SER A 85 -9.25 -18.39 -21.66
N VAL A 86 -10.02 -19.21 -20.95
CA VAL A 86 -9.77 -20.67 -20.86
C VAL A 86 -9.94 -21.35 -22.22
N ALA A 87 -10.99 -20.98 -22.98
CA ALA A 87 -11.21 -21.51 -24.31
C ALA A 87 -10.07 -21.15 -25.28
N TYR A 88 -9.60 -19.90 -25.23
CA TYR A 88 -8.46 -19.45 -26.02
C TYR A 88 -7.18 -20.24 -25.69
N VAL A 89 -6.82 -20.33 -24.40
CA VAL A 89 -5.62 -21.07 -23.97
C VAL A 89 -5.69 -22.54 -24.40
N ARG A 90 -6.86 -23.17 -24.33
CA ARG A 90 -7.06 -24.55 -24.80
C ARG A 90 -6.78 -24.69 -26.30
N GLN A 91 -7.23 -23.74 -27.12
CA GLN A 91 -6.90 -23.74 -28.55
C GLN A 91 -5.40 -23.57 -28.79
N VAL A 92 -4.74 -22.68 -28.04
CA VAL A 92 -3.29 -22.44 -28.14
C VAL A 92 -2.50 -23.72 -27.82
N VAL A 93 -2.87 -24.47 -26.79
CA VAL A 93 -2.22 -25.76 -26.45
C VAL A 93 -2.26 -26.73 -27.64
N GLY A 94 -3.42 -26.90 -28.27
CA GLY A 94 -3.58 -27.81 -29.40
C GLY A 94 -2.81 -27.34 -30.65
N ARG A 95 -2.98 -26.07 -31.02
CA ARG A 95 -2.40 -25.50 -32.24
C ARG A 95 -0.88 -25.38 -32.16
N SER A 96 -0.34 -24.96 -31.02
CA SER A 96 1.12 -24.81 -30.83
C SER A 96 1.88 -26.12 -31.05
N ARG A 97 1.30 -27.26 -30.66
CA ARG A 97 1.91 -28.59 -30.91
C ARG A 97 2.00 -28.89 -32.40
N ILE A 98 0.91 -28.64 -33.14
CA ILE A 98 0.86 -28.88 -34.59
C ILE A 98 1.85 -27.95 -35.30
N VAL A 99 1.86 -26.67 -34.92
CA VAL A 99 2.80 -25.68 -35.47
C VAL A 99 4.24 -26.09 -35.18
N ALA A 100 4.56 -26.53 -33.96
CA ALA A 100 5.91 -26.99 -33.60
C ALA A 100 6.35 -28.14 -34.50
N ILE A 101 5.56 -29.21 -34.59
CA ILE A 101 5.91 -30.39 -35.38
C ILE A 101 5.97 -30.05 -36.88
N GLY A 102 4.97 -29.33 -37.39
CA GLY A 102 4.92 -28.93 -38.79
C GLY A 102 6.12 -28.07 -39.20
N LEU A 103 6.52 -27.13 -38.36
CA LEU A 103 7.65 -26.24 -38.64
C LEU A 103 8.99 -27.00 -38.70
N HIS A 104 9.18 -28.00 -37.84
CA HIS A 104 10.38 -28.86 -37.90
C HIS A 104 10.36 -29.76 -39.13
N LEU A 105 9.23 -30.37 -39.48
CA LEU A 105 9.12 -31.21 -40.67
C LEU A 105 9.39 -30.42 -41.95
N VAL A 106 8.73 -29.26 -42.11
CA VAL A 106 8.92 -28.40 -43.27
C VAL A 106 10.37 -27.91 -43.35
N SER A 107 10.97 -27.54 -42.22
CA SER A 107 12.37 -27.10 -42.17
C SER A 107 13.34 -28.23 -42.52
N ALA A 108 13.12 -29.44 -41.99
CA ALA A 108 13.95 -30.61 -42.28
C ALA A 108 13.89 -31.00 -43.77
N ILE A 109 12.69 -30.97 -44.37
CA ILE A 109 12.48 -31.22 -45.80
C ILE A 109 13.15 -30.13 -46.64
N GLY A 110 12.97 -28.85 -46.29
CA GLY A 110 13.58 -27.74 -47.01
C GLY A 110 15.11 -27.78 -46.99
N LEU A 111 15.70 -28.01 -45.81
CA LEU A 111 17.15 -28.13 -45.66
C LEU A 111 17.72 -29.35 -46.40
N TYR A 112 17.00 -30.48 -46.36
CA TYR A 112 17.38 -31.66 -47.14
C TYR A 112 17.30 -31.40 -48.65
N ALA A 113 16.24 -30.74 -49.13
CA ALA A 113 16.08 -30.40 -50.54
C ALA A 113 17.19 -29.46 -51.04
N LEU A 114 17.59 -28.46 -50.24
CA LEU A 114 18.73 -27.59 -50.55
C LEU A 114 20.05 -28.38 -50.68
N ALA A 115 20.26 -29.36 -49.81
CA ALA A 115 21.43 -30.23 -49.87
C ALA A 115 21.41 -31.18 -51.08
N ALA A 116 20.25 -31.76 -51.36
CA ALA A 116 20.04 -32.65 -52.51
C ALA A 116 20.19 -31.90 -53.85
N ALA A 117 19.84 -30.62 -53.89
CA ALA A 117 20.06 -29.73 -55.04
C ALA A 117 21.54 -29.30 -55.21
N GLY A 118 22.43 -29.71 -54.30
CA GLY A 118 23.86 -29.37 -54.37
C GLY A 118 24.21 -27.93 -53.98
N ILE A 119 23.27 -27.19 -53.38
CA ILE A 119 23.49 -25.79 -52.98
C ILE A 119 24.42 -25.69 -51.78
N SER A 120 24.23 -26.56 -50.78
CA SER A 120 25.09 -26.62 -49.60
C SER A 120 25.06 -28.00 -48.93
N SER A 121 26.24 -28.58 -48.68
CA SER A 121 26.37 -29.86 -47.98
C SER A 121 25.93 -29.80 -46.51
N ILE A 122 25.96 -28.61 -45.91
CA ILE A 122 25.48 -28.36 -44.54
C ILE A 122 23.99 -28.67 -44.37
N GLY A 123 23.19 -28.59 -45.44
CA GLY A 123 21.76 -28.89 -45.35
C GLY A 123 21.44 -30.31 -44.88
N TYR A 124 22.30 -31.32 -45.16
CA TYR A 124 22.13 -32.67 -44.64
C TYR A 124 22.25 -32.71 -43.10
N VAL A 125 23.31 -32.10 -42.57
CA VAL A 125 23.56 -32.03 -41.12
C VAL A 125 22.47 -31.22 -40.43
N SER A 126 22.09 -30.08 -41.01
CA SER A 126 21.02 -29.23 -40.46
C SER A 126 19.65 -29.91 -40.48
N SER A 127 19.35 -30.74 -41.49
CA SER A 127 18.11 -31.53 -41.55
C SER A 127 18.05 -32.59 -40.43
N ILE A 128 19.14 -33.36 -40.24
CA ILE A 128 19.25 -34.33 -39.14
C ILE A 128 19.14 -33.62 -37.78
N ALA A 129 19.86 -32.51 -37.60
CA ALA A 129 19.79 -31.71 -36.37
C ALA A 129 18.36 -31.25 -36.10
N THR A 130 17.65 -30.75 -37.11
CA THR A 130 16.25 -30.30 -36.99
C THR A 130 15.35 -31.42 -36.48
N LEU A 131 15.46 -32.63 -37.05
CA LEU A 131 14.68 -33.78 -36.59
C LEU A 131 15.05 -34.20 -35.16
N LEU A 132 16.34 -34.21 -34.82
CA LEU A 132 16.81 -34.57 -33.48
C LEU A 132 16.30 -33.58 -32.42
N PHE A 133 16.40 -32.28 -32.69
CA PHE A 133 15.94 -31.24 -31.77
C PHE A 133 14.42 -31.17 -31.62
N THR A 134 13.68 -31.75 -32.56
CA THR A 134 12.22 -31.92 -32.43
C THR A 134 11.86 -32.74 -31.19
N GLY A 135 12.70 -33.69 -30.77
CA GLY A 135 12.49 -34.48 -29.54
C GLY A 135 13.25 -33.93 -28.33
N LEU A 136 14.50 -33.50 -28.53
CA LEU A 136 15.39 -33.16 -27.43
C LEU A 136 14.94 -31.91 -26.64
N ARG A 137 14.54 -30.85 -27.35
CA ARG A 137 14.11 -29.62 -26.67
C ARG A 137 12.80 -29.78 -25.91
N PRO A 138 11.72 -30.35 -26.47
CA PRO A 138 10.51 -30.57 -25.71
C PRO A 138 10.74 -31.45 -24.48
N ALA A 139 11.67 -32.40 -24.50
CA ALA A 139 12.02 -33.17 -23.31
C ALA A 139 12.54 -32.27 -22.16
N ILE A 140 13.41 -31.30 -22.48
CA ILE A 140 13.94 -30.33 -21.49
C ILE A 140 12.82 -29.45 -20.94
N VAL A 141 11.99 -28.87 -21.82
CA VAL A 141 10.90 -27.97 -21.39
C VAL A 141 9.82 -28.75 -20.64
N PHE A 142 9.55 -30.00 -21.03
CA PHE A 142 8.67 -30.91 -20.30
C PHE A 142 9.19 -31.22 -18.89
N TYR A 143 10.49 -31.47 -18.74
CA TYR A 143 11.10 -31.65 -17.43
C TYR A 143 10.93 -30.40 -16.55
N GLN A 144 11.20 -29.20 -17.08
CA GLN A 144 10.99 -27.94 -16.36
C GLN A 144 9.52 -27.75 -15.99
N TYR A 145 8.61 -28.05 -16.91
CA TYR A 145 7.18 -28.04 -16.64
C TYR A 145 6.81 -28.97 -15.48
N LEU A 146 7.37 -30.19 -15.44
CA LEU A 146 7.10 -31.16 -14.39
C LEU A 146 7.64 -30.69 -13.03
N VAL A 147 8.87 -30.17 -13.00
CA VAL A 147 9.47 -29.59 -11.77
C VAL A 147 8.64 -28.42 -11.27
N ASN A 148 8.26 -27.49 -12.15
CA ASN A 148 7.43 -26.34 -11.78
C ASN A 148 6.05 -26.79 -11.28
N ARG A 149 5.47 -27.83 -11.89
CA ARG A 149 4.19 -28.37 -11.43
C ARG A 149 4.31 -29.04 -10.06
N LEU A 150 5.36 -29.83 -9.83
CA LEU A 150 5.62 -30.44 -8.53
C LEU A 150 5.86 -29.37 -7.45
N SER A 151 6.62 -28.33 -7.78
CA SER A 151 6.85 -27.18 -6.89
C SER A 151 5.54 -26.42 -6.60
N ALA A 152 4.68 -26.21 -7.60
CA ALA A 152 3.39 -25.57 -7.40
C ALA A 152 2.45 -26.42 -6.51
N ILE A 153 2.51 -27.74 -6.63
CA ILE A 153 1.77 -28.67 -5.75
C ILE A 153 2.31 -28.59 -4.32
N ASP A 154 3.64 -28.66 -4.15
CA ASP A 154 4.30 -28.52 -2.84
C ASP A 154 3.97 -27.17 -2.17
N HIS A 155 4.05 -26.08 -2.93
CA HIS A 155 3.66 -24.75 -2.46
C HIS A 155 2.18 -24.68 -2.09
N SER A 156 1.30 -25.38 -2.84
CA SER A 156 -0.13 -25.43 -2.51
C SER A 156 -0.40 -26.19 -1.21
N PHE A 157 0.47 -27.11 -0.80
CA PHE A 157 0.41 -27.76 0.51
C PHE A 157 0.92 -26.86 1.62
N LYS A 158 1.98 -26.07 1.37
CA LYS A 158 2.57 -25.16 2.38
C LYS A 158 1.76 -23.89 2.60
N PHE A 159 1.16 -23.35 1.54
CA PHE A 159 0.41 -22.09 1.57
C PHE A 159 -0.89 -22.23 0.75
N PRO A 160 -1.96 -22.77 1.36
CA PRO A 160 -3.27 -22.79 0.75
C PRO A 160 -3.72 -21.38 0.35
N ARG A 161 -4.20 -21.20 -0.89
CA ARG A 161 -4.76 -19.90 -1.33
C ARG A 161 -5.95 -19.43 -0.49
N GLU A 162 -6.61 -20.36 0.19
CA GLU A 162 -7.70 -20.07 1.14
C GLU A 162 -7.20 -19.28 2.36
N ASP A 163 -5.98 -19.54 2.82
CA ASP A 163 -5.38 -18.80 3.92
C ASP A 163 -5.08 -17.36 3.48
N VAL A 164 -4.63 -17.16 2.24
CA VAL A 164 -4.42 -15.82 1.67
C VAL A 164 -5.75 -15.07 1.55
N ARG A 165 -6.81 -15.72 1.06
CA ARG A 165 -8.17 -15.11 1.01
C ARG A 165 -8.65 -14.73 2.40
N THR A 166 -8.52 -15.64 3.36
CA THR A 166 -8.89 -15.42 4.76
C THR A 166 -8.11 -14.24 5.36
N VAL A 167 -6.81 -14.13 5.07
CA VAL A 167 -5.98 -13.01 5.49
C VAL A 167 -6.42 -11.70 4.83
N SER A 168 -6.72 -11.70 3.52
CA SER A 168 -7.22 -10.51 2.82
C SER A 168 -8.57 -10.03 3.38
N GLU A 169 -9.48 -10.95 3.70
CA GLU A 169 -10.77 -10.63 4.31
C GLU A 169 -10.63 -10.10 5.74
N ARG A 170 -9.75 -10.71 6.54
CA ARG A 170 -9.40 -10.20 7.86
C ARG A 170 -8.77 -8.82 7.78
N LEU A 171 -7.88 -8.59 6.81
CA LEU A 171 -7.23 -7.30 6.60
C LEU A 171 -8.24 -6.23 6.19
N ALA A 172 -9.15 -6.53 5.27
CA ALA A 172 -10.24 -5.62 4.89
C ALA A 172 -11.12 -5.26 6.09
N THR A 173 -11.42 -6.25 6.95
CA THR A 173 -12.18 -6.02 8.18
C THR A 173 -11.41 -5.10 9.14
N VAL A 174 -10.12 -5.37 9.38
CA VAL A 174 -9.28 -4.54 10.25
C VAL A 174 -9.15 -3.12 9.72
N MET A 175 -8.98 -2.94 8.41
CA MET A 175 -8.93 -1.61 7.79
C MET A 175 -10.24 -0.84 8.03
N SER A 176 -11.40 -1.48 7.83
CA SER A 176 -12.68 -0.83 8.10
C SER A 176 -12.86 -0.45 9.58
N GLN A 177 -12.37 -1.28 10.50
CA GLN A 177 -12.37 -0.97 11.94
C GLN A 177 -11.43 0.19 12.28
N LEU A 178 -10.29 0.28 11.61
CA LEU A 178 -9.34 1.37 11.81
C LEU A 178 -9.93 2.70 11.36
N ASP A 179 -10.59 2.73 10.20
CA ASP A 179 -11.26 3.94 9.69
C ASP A 179 -12.33 4.45 10.65
N LEU A 180 -13.17 3.55 11.17
CA LEU A 180 -14.17 3.89 12.20
C LEU A 180 -13.53 4.40 13.50
N THR A 181 -12.37 3.86 13.87
CA THR A 181 -11.65 4.29 15.08
C THR A 181 -11.07 5.68 14.90
N ILE A 182 -10.47 5.96 13.73
CA ILE A 182 -9.94 7.28 13.39
C ILE A 182 -11.06 8.33 13.42
N GLU A 183 -12.22 8.03 12.83
CA GLU A 183 -13.38 8.94 12.86
C GLU A 183 -13.85 9.22 14.29
N ARG A 184 -13.93 8.19 15.15
CA ARG A 184 -14.27 8.37 16.57
C ARG A 184 -13.26 9.25 17.32
N VAL A 185 -11.97 9.03 17.09
CA VAL A 185 -10.91 9.83 17.73
C VAL A 185 -11.00 11.29 17.26
N GLN A 186 -11.22 11.54 15.97
CA GLN A 186 -11.40 12.89 15.45
C GLN A 186 -12.64 13.58 16.03
N ASN A 187 -13.75 12.86 16.19
CA ASN A 187 -14.95 13.42 16.82
C ASN A 187 -14.71 13.76 18.29
N LEU A 188 -14.03 12.89 19.04
CA LEU A 188 -13.63 13.17 20.42
C LEU A 188 -12.70 14.39 20.50
N GLU A 189 -11.71 14.48 19.62
CA GLU A 189 -10.81 15.63 19.56
C GLU A 189 -11.60 16.93 19.31
N GLN A 190 -12.61 16.89 18.44
CA GLN A 190 -13.49 18.03 18.19
C GLN A 190 -14.35 18.40 19.41
N GLU A 191 -14.83 17.43 20.19
CA GLU A 191 -15.61 17.68 21.40
C GLU A 191 -14.77 18.20 22.57
N LEU A 192 -13.49 17.80 22.66
CA LEU A 192 -12.56 18.23 23.69
C LEU A 192 -11.74 19.48 23.33
N SER A 193 -11.84 19.99 22.09
CA SER A 193 -11.07 21.16 21.64
C SER A 193 -11.57 22.45 22.30
N LEU A 194 -10.65 23.22 22.91
CA LEU A 194 -10.96 24.54 23.49
C LEU A 194 -11.16 25.65 22.44
N ASP A 195 -10.64 25.45 21.22
CA ASP A 195 -10.70 26.45 20.14
C ASP A 195 -12.10 26.57 19.52
N ARG A 196 -12.96 25.56 19.73
CA ARG A 196 -14.31 25.55 19.18
C ARG A 196 -15.33 26.07 20.18
N VAL A 197 -16.01 27.16 19.80
CA VAL A 197 -17.01 27.90 20.62
C VAL A 197 -18.09 27.00 21.26
N ASN A 198 -18.46 25.88 20.62
CA ASN A 198 -19.52 24.98 21.10
C ASN A 198 -19.04 23.58 21.55
N SER A 199 -17.73 23.37 21.71
CA SER A 199 -17.22 22.09 22.21
C SER A 199 -17.65 21.86 23.67
N PHE A 200 -17.55 20.63 24.14
CA PHE A 200 -17.82 20.33 25.56
C PHE A 200 -16.81 21.06 26.46
N ALA A 201 -15.52 21.02 26.09
CA ALA A 201 -14.46 21.66 26.86
C ALA A 201 -14.63 23.19 26.96
N SER A 202 -14.99 23.87 25.86
CA SER A 202 -15.19 25.33 25.87
C SER A 202 -16.43 25.74 26.65
N ARG A 203 -17.51 24.94 26.61
CA ARG A 203 -18.69 25.16 27.45
C ARG A 203 -18.36 25.01 28.93
N GLN A 204 -17.59 23.99 29.30
CA GLN A 204 -17.18 23.78 30.68
C GLN A 204 -16.24 24.89 31.17
N ALA A 205 -15.27 25.31 30.35
CA ALA A 205 -14.38 26.43 30.67
C ALA A 205 -15.17 27.75 30.84
N GLY A 206 -16.14 28.01 29.97
CA GLY A 206 -17.03 29.16 30.07
C GLY A 206 -17.87 29.14 31.36
N GLN A 207 -18.42 27.98 31.74
CA GLN A 207 -19.16 27.84 33.00
C GLN A 207 -18.28 28.09 34.22
N ILE A 208 -17.05 27.57 34.23
CA ILE A 208 -16.10 27.81 35.32
C ILE A 208 -15.77 29.31 35.42
N GLN A 209 -15.61 30.00 34.29
CA GLN A 209 -15.36 31.44 34.29
C GLN A 209 -16.54 32.21 34.87
N VAL A 210 -17.77 31.92 34.44
CA VAL A 210 -18.99 32.57 34.96
C VAL A 210 -19.12 32.36 36.47
N LEU A 211 -18.93 31.14 36.96
CA LEU A 211 -18.96 30.85 38.39
C LEU A 211 -17.88 31.60 39.16
N THR A 212 -16.68 31.74 38.58
CA THR A 212 -15.58 32.49 39.18
C THR A 212 -15.92 33.97 39.28
N ASP A 213 -16.52 34.55 38.24
CA ASP A 213 -16.92 35.96 38.21
C ASP A 213 -18.07 36.23 39.21
N GLU A 214 -19.05 35.33 39.31
CA GLU A 214 -20.12 35.41 40.31
C GLU A 214 -19.58 35.34 41.75
N LEU A 215 -18.64 34.44 42.03
CA LEU A 215 -17.98 34.37 43.34
C LEU A 215 -17.22 35.65 43.67
N GLN A 216 -16.55 36.25 42.69
CA GLN A 216 -15.88 37.53 42.87
C GLN A 216 -16.88 38.64 43.17
N ALA A 217 -17.98 38.73 42.42
CA ALA A 217 -19.04 39.71 42.65
C ALA A 217 -19.66 39.58 44.05
N LEU A 218 -20.01 38.35 44.47
CA LEU A 218 -20.50 38.06 45.81
C LEU A 218 -19.51 38.47 46.90
N SER A 219 -18.21 38.21 46.69
CA SER A 219 -17.17 38.59 47.65
C SER A 219 -17.06 40.12 47.81
N VAL A 220 -17.26 40.87 46.73
CA VAL A 220 -17.25 42.35 46.74
C VAL A 220 -18.50 42.88 47.44
N GLU A 221 -19.67 42.32 47.14
CA GLU A 221 -20.93 42.69 47.80
C GLU A 221 -20.85 42.46 49.31
N GLN A 222 -20.33 41.31 49.73
CA GLN A 222 -20.15 40.99 51.15
C GLN A 222 -19.23 42.00 51.86
N ARG A 223 -18.13 42.41 51.21
CA ARG A 223 -17.25 43.46 51.75
C ARG A 223 -18.00 44.77 51.87
N GLN A 224 -18.77 45.15 50.86
CA GLN A 224 -19.54 46.40 50.86
C GLN A 224 -20.59 46.43 51.98
N GLN A 225 -21.33 45.33 52.18
CA GLN A 225 -22.27 45.20 53.29
C GLN A 225 -21.57 45.30 54.65
N THR A 226 -20.38 44.70 54.79
CA THR A 226 -19.59 44.77 56.02
C THR A 226 -19.15 46.21 56.31
N ILE A 227 -18.67 46.95 55.31
CA ILE A 227 -18.26 48.35 55.43
C ILE A 227 -19.47 49.23 55.79
N ALA A 228 -20.61 49.06 55.10
CA ALA A 228 -21.83 49.80 55.38
C ALA A 228 -22.33 49.55 56.81
N ALA A 229 -22.35 48.29 57.24
CA ALA A 229 -22.73 47.93 58.60
C ALA A 229 -21.79 48.51 59.67
N GLN A 230 -20.49 48.65 59.38
CA GLN A 230 -19.54 49.33 60.27
C GLN A 230 -19.82 50.84 60.35
N ALA A 231 -20.01 51.50 59.20
CA ALA A 231 -20.34 52.92 59.14
C ALA A 231 -21.65 53.24 59.86
N ASP A 232 -22.70 52.42 59.69
CA ASP A 232 -23.97 52.57 60.41
C ASP A 232 -23.80 52.42 61.92
N ARG A 233 -23.00 51.45 62.38
CA ARG A 233 -22.70 51.31 63.82
C ARG A 233 -21.96 52.52 64.37
N GLU A 234 -21.02 53.09 63.62
CA GLU A 234 -20.31 54.31 64.03
C GLU A 234 -21.27 55.51 64.10
N ARG A 235 -22.16 55.65 63.11
CA ARG A 235 -23.20 56.67 63.10
C ARG A 235 -24.15 56.53 64.29
N LEU A 236 -24.67 55.33 64.55
CA LEU A 236 -25.52 55.06 65.71
C LEU A 236 -24.81 55.34 67.03
N ARG A 237 -23.51 55.03 67.13
CA ARG A 237 -22.69 55.39 68.31
C ARG A 237 -22.54 56.90 68.47
N ALA A 238 -22.36 57.63 67.37
CA ALA A 238 -22.27 59.10 67.41
C ALA A 238 -23.62 59.72 67.81
N GLU A 239 -24.73 59.26 67.23
CA GLU A 239 -26.09 59.69 67.57
C GLU A 239 -26.41 59.38 69.05
N ALA A 240 -26.06 58.18 69.54
CA ALA A 240 -26.24 57.81 70.95
C ALA A 240 -25.40 58.70 71.89
N ARG A 241 -24.14 59.01 71.53
CA ARG A 241 -23.31 59.94 72.31
C ARG A 241 -23.91 61.34 72.36
N GLN A 242 -24.43 61.83 71.23
CA GLN A 242 -25.09 63.14 71.17
C GLN A 242 -26.37 63.17 72.02
N ALA A 243 -27.21 62.14 71.93
CA ALA A 243 -28.41 62.02 72.75
C ALA A 243 -28.09 61.97 74.26
N ILE A 244 -27.05 61.22 74.65
CA ILE A 244 -26.56 61.19 76.03
C ILE A 244 -26.07 62.58 76.47
N ALA A 245 -25.29 63.28 75.64
CA ALA A 245 -24.81 64.63 75.96
C ALA A 245 -25.99 65.61 76.15
N GLN A 246 -27.04 65.50 75.34
CA GLN A 246 -28.24 66.33 75.47
C GLN A 246 -29.03 66.02 76.74
N ILE A 247 -29.22 64.75 77.08
CA ILE A 247 -29.86 64.34 78.35
C ILE A 247 -29.04 64.83 79.56
N THR A 248 -27.71 64.76 79.50
CA THR A 248 -26.84 65.27 80.58
C THR A 248 -26.91 66.79 80.70
N ALA A 249 -26.96 67.52 79.58
CA ALA A 249 -27.15 68.98 79.58
C ALA A 249 -28.53 69.37 80.15
N ASP A 250 -29.59 68.66 79.76
CA ASP A 250 -30.94 68.85 80.31
C ASP A 250 -30.99 68.49 81.81
N GLY A 251 -30.27 67.45 82.24
CA GLY A 251 -30.09 67.10 83.65
C GLY A 251 -29.36 68.18 84.46
N GLN A 252 -28.32 68.80 83.88
CA GLN A 252 -27.65 69.95 84.49
C GLN A 252 -28.53 71.19 84.54
N PHE A 253 -29.39 71.42 83.54
CA PHE A 253 -30.37 72.51 83.55
C PHE A 253 -31.38 72.32 84.68
N LEU A 254 -31.89 71.09 84.88
CA LEU A 254 -32.81 70.78 85.98
C LEU A 254 -32.15 70.91 87.36
N GLU A 255 -30.87 70.58 87.49
CA GLU A 255 -30.11 70.78 88.73
C GLU A 255 -29.89 72.29 89.01
N HIS A 256 -29.60 73.11 88.00
CA HIS A 256 -29.54 74.58 88.14
C HIS A 256 -30.91 75.20 88.50
N VAL A 257 -32.01 74.71 87.91
CA VAL A 257 -33.36 75.14 88.29
C VAL A 257 -33.67 74.75 89.73
N ARG A 258 -33.25 73.55 90.17
CA ARG A 258 -33.36 73.12 91.56
C ARG A 258 -32.52 73.99 92.51
N GLU A 259 -31.31 74.39 92.13
CA GLU A 259 -30.49 75.32 92.91
C GLU A 259 -31.11 76.72 93.00
N ILE A 260 -31.69 77.25 91.92
CA ILE A 260 -32.40 78.54 91.94
C ILE A 260 -33.63 78.48 92.85
N ILE A 261 -34.42 77.41 92.79
CA ILE A 261 -35.58 77.20 93.69
C ILE A 261 -35.12 77.09 95.15
N ARG A 262 -33.97 76.45 95.40
CA ARG A 262 -33.39 76.37 96.75
C ARG A 262 -32.89 77.73 97.23
N PHE A 263 -32.27 78.53 96.35
CA PHE A 263 -31.79 79.88 96.67
C PHE A 263 -32.95 80.82 97.04
N VAL A 264 -34.06 80.80 96.27
CA VAL A 264 -35.28 81.58 96.56
C VAL A 264 -35.98 81.12 97.85
N LYS A 265 -35.81 79.86 98.27
CA LYS A 265 -36.39 79.36 99.52
C LYS A 265 -35.53 79.71 100.75
N THR A 266 -34.32 80.25 100.56
CA THR A 266 -33.37 80.52 101.65
C THR A 266 -32.93 81.99 101.75
N SER A 267 -33.59 82.93 101.07
CA SER A 267 -33.38 84.39 101.20
C SER A 267 -34.64 85.19 100.87
#